data_AF-G3H374-F1
#
_entry.id   AF-G3H374-F1
#
_cell.length_a   1.000
_cell.length_b   1.000
_cell.length_c   1.000
_cell.angle_alpha   90.00
_cell.angle_beta   90.00
_cell.angle_gamma   90.00
#
_symmetry.space_group_name_H-M   'P 1'
#
loop_
_entity.id
_entity.type
_entity.pdbx_description
1 polymer ?
#
loop_
_entity_poly.entity_id
_entity_poly.type
_entity_poly.pdbx_seq_one_letter_code
_entity_poly.pdbx_strand_id
1 'polypeptide(L)'
;MLKMVTFFQGLPGQQQSVLGTLDFPGSPQKSQSASEVESEASMSEASSEDMMPSQETGMAPDEEEEESTKKEKKKYKGLANMFSVFTKGKKKKKKNQPRSSDPEVQPKPRPELDGPPPTVEELKEALENGRLEAAWPVLALERELEAAAAAGGASVEELVRQQSKVEALYLLLRDQVLGVLRRPLEAAPERGSQALAVVSQQELEDRRAAGGPVAAVLAATRPRRWLQLWRGGVAEVAAERLEAQPGAVPEGRSEVENRFVHMGCTMKEDLEAVVERLKPLFPAEFNVVHTYAESYHHHFATHLCTLAQFELCERDTYLLLLWVHNFYPNEILNSPKLAKELEGIKLGSLLPPKQTRLLEAVFLSNEVTNVKLLMTRALELESQRWAQDVAPQSLDGHYHSELAIDIIQILSQGQGKAENLTSEVGVQIKQLLLMELAALLRSYQRTFDEFLEKSKLLRNYRANVIANINNCLSFGTSMEQKWQIPQESLRHLLDPLKDLRAHGFDALLQGLFAELKPLFKKFTQTRWATPVETLEEIISTVDVSLPEFSELKDCFREVRKLRSGPGQGGWRSLNTHAN
;
A
#
# COMPACT_ATOMS: atom_id res chain seq x y z
N MET A 1 -19.47 16.45 26.44
CA MET A 1 -20.44 15.33 26.51
C MET A 1 -21.01 15.09 25.11
N LEU A 2 -20.41 14.18 24.33
CA LEU A 2 -21.06 13.59 23.17
C LEU A 2 -20.84 12.09 23.30
N LYS A 3 -21.94 11.36 23.52
CA LYS A 3 -21.94 9.91 23.72
C LYS A 3 -21.72 9.20 22.38
N MET A 4 -20.87 8.18 22.44
CA MET A 4 -20.61 7.17 21.42
C MET A 4 -21.89 6.59 20.81
N VAL A 5 -21.82 6.27 19.52
CA VAL A 5 -22.41 5.04 18.97
C VAL A 5 -21.36 4.38 18.06
N THR A 6 -20.70 3.36 18.60
CA THR A 6 -19.85 2.42 17.87
C THR A 6 -20.71 1.31 17.27
N PHE A 7 -20.80 1.23 15.94
CA PHE A 7 -21.22 0.01 15.24
C PHE A 7 -20.52 -0.01 13.88
N PHE A 8 -19.51 -0.88 13.73
CA PHE A 8 -19.13 -1.57 12.48
C PHE A 8 -18.02 -2.57 12.83
N GLN A 9 -18.44 -3.72 13.37
CA GLN A 9 -17.65 -4.96 13.32
C GLN A 9 -18.10 -5.72 12.06
N GLY A 10 -17.19 -5.96 11.12
CA GLY A 10 -17.40 -6.91 10.04
C GLY A 10 -17.32 -8.34 10.58
N LEU A 11 -18.33 -9.15 10.29
CA LEU A 11 -18.32 -10.60 10.53
C LEU A 11 -17.49 -11.32 9.45
N PRO A 12 -16.90 -12.50 9.78
CA PRO A 12 -16.09 -13.28 8.86
C PRO A 12 -16.94 -14.00 7.81
N GLY A 13 -16.43 -14.06 6.57
CA GLY A 13 -17.05 -14.77 5.47
C GLY A 13 -17.01 -16.29 5.66
N GLN A 14 -18.16 -16.93 5.49
CA GLN A 14 -18.31 -18.37 5.40
C GLN A 14 -18.71 -18.68 3.95
N GLN A 15 -17.71 -19.01 3.11
CA GLN A 15 -17.94 -19.59 1.79
C GLN A 15 -18.22 -21.09 1.99
N GLN A 16 -19.46 -21.51 1.75
CA GLN A 16 -19.81 -22.91 1.54
C GLN A 16 -19.78 -23.20 0.03
N SER A 17 -18.91 -24.13 -0.35
CA SER A 17 -18.85 -24.77 -1.64
C SER A 17 -20.06 -25.68 -1.85
N VAL A 18 -20.73 -25.57 -2.99
CA VAL A 18 -21.60 -26.63 -3.50
C VAL A 18 -21.30 -26.83 -4.98
N LEU A 19 -20.71 -27.99 -5.28
CA LEU A 19 -20.61 -28.59 -6.61
C LEU A 19 -21.56 -29.80 -6.62
N GLY A 20 -22.40 -29.94 -7.65
CA GLY A 20 -22.92 -31.26 -8.05
C GLY A 20 -24.41 -31.36 -8.39
N THR A 21 -24.71 -31.21 -9.69
CA THR A 21 -25.52 -32.11 -10.55
C THR A 21 -27.01 -32.36 -10.29
N LEU A 22 -27.78 -32.20 -11.38
CA LEU A 22 -29.20 -32.51 -11.61
C LEU A 22 -29.54 -34.01 -11.40
N ASP A 23 -30.69 -34.31 -10.78
CA ASP A 23 -31.82 -35.03 -11.40
C ASP A 23 -33.04 -35.18 -10.46
N PHE A 24 -34.24 -35.24 -11.07
CA PHE A 24 -35.60 -35.13 -10.49
C PHE A 24 -36.23 -36.52 -10.12
N PRO A 25 -37.46 -36.63 -9.56
CA PRO A 25 -37.71 -37.30 -8.27
C PRO A 25 -38.45 -38.65 -8.35
N GLY A 26 -38.43 -39.40 -7.24
CA GLY A 26 -39.24 -40.61 -7.00
C GLY A 26 -39.74 -40.68 -5.55
N SER A 27 -41.03 -40.98 -5.41
CA SER A 27 -41.91 -40.92 -4.22
C SER A 27 -41.69 -41.98 -3.12
N PRO A 28 -42.43 -41.94 -1.97
CA PRO A 28 -41.92 -42.15 -0.61
C PRO A 28 -42.34 -43.48 0.06
N GLN A 29 -41.74 -43.82 1.22
CA GLN A 29 -42.40 -44.63 2.26
C GLN A 29 -41.71 -44.65 3.65
N LYS A 30 -42.53 -44.31 4.67
CA LYS A 30 -42.77 -44.98 5.98
C LYS A 30 -41.68 -45.13 7.08
N SER A 31 -41.98 -44.43 8.19
CA SER A 31 -42.27 -44.91 9.57
C SER A 31 -41.20 -45.26 10.62
N GLN A 32 -41.40 -44.65 11.82
CA GLN A 32 -41.18 -45.11 13.21
C GLN A 32 -39.71 -45.09 13.73
N SER A 33 -39.36 -44.69 14.97
CA SER A 33 -40.06 -44.70 16.27
C SER A 33 -39.35 -43.81 17.33
N ALA A 34 -40.16 -43.28 18.25
CA ALA A 34 -39.99 -42.94 19.68
C ALA A 34 -38.62 -43.02 20.41
N SER A 35 -38.34 -42.03 21.29
CA SER A 35 -38.50 -42.18 22.76
C SER A 35 -38.13 -40.90 23.53
N GLU A 36 -39.05 -40.39 24.36
CA GLU A 36 -38.85 -39.47 25.49
C GLU A 36 -38.73 -40.28 26.80
N VAL A 37 -37.87 -39.86 27.75
CA VAL A 37 -37.97 -39.95 29.25
C VAL A 37 -36.83 -39.03 29.78
N GLU A 38 -37.08 -37.85 30.35
CA GLU A 38 -37.44 -37.49 31.74
C GLU A 38 -36.35 -37.66 32.84
N SER A 39 -36.19 -36.55 33.59
CA SER A 39 -35.92 -36.42 35.04
C SER A 39 -34.49 -36.28 35.62
N GLU A 40 -34.22 -35.03 36.02
CA GLU A 40 -33.89 -34.54 37.39
C GLU A 40 -33.08 -35.41 38.37
N ALA A 41 -32.00 -34.82 38.91
CA ALA A 41 -31.65 -34.88 40.34
C ALA A 41 -30.67 -33.76 40.74
N SER A 42 -30.99 -33.08 41.84
CA SER A 42 -30.27 -31.99 42.50
C SER A 42 -29.51 -32.45 43.75
N MET A 43 -28.68 -31.55 44.29
CA MET A 43 -28.02 -31.43 45.62
C MET A 43 -26.48 -31.58 45.61
N SER A 44 -25.72 -30.47 45.73
CA SER A 44 -25.22 -29.81 46.98
C SER A 44 -23.96 -30.51 47.52
N GLU A 45 -22.88 -29.93 48.06
CA GLU A 45 -22.52 -28.59 48.55
C GLU A 45 -21.00 -28.63 48.92
N ALA A 46 -20.35 -27.46 49.03
CA ALA A 46 -19.20 -27.09 49.91
C ALA A 46 -18.32 -26.04 49.18
N SER A 47 -18.39 -24.73 49.48
CA SER A 47 -18.04 -23.98 50.70
C SER A 47 -16.59 -23.45 50.71
N SER A 48 -16.49 -22.11 50.79
CA SER A 48 -15.54 -21.21 51.48
C SER A 48 -15.21 -19.99 50.58
N GLU A 49 -15.85 -18.83 50.82
CA GLU A 49 -15.42 -17.73 51.73
C GLU A 49 -14.19 -16.96 51.19
N ASP A 50 -14.11 -15.62 51.12
CA ASP A 50 -14.99 -14.51 51.50
C ASP A 50 -14.32 -13.19 51.01
N MET A 51 -15.06 -12.08 51.13
CA MET A 51 -14.64 -10.65 51.22
C MET A 51 -14.75 -9.75 49.96
N MET A 52 -15.80 -8.92 50.00
CA MET A 52 -16.06 -7.68 49.24
C MET A 52 -15.74 -6.44 50.15
N PRO A 53 -16.13 -5.16 49.83
CA PRO A 53 -15.22 -4.09 49.41
C PRO A 53 -15.27 -2.85 50.36
N SER A 54 -14.54 -1.76 50.09
CA SER A 54 -14.87 -0.39 50.62
C SER A 54 -14.13 0.75 49.89
N GLN A 55 -14.81 1.91 49.84
CA GLN A 55 -14.56 3.17 49.10
C GLN A 55 -13.61 4.20 49.76
N GLU A 56 -13.01 5.04 48.89
CA GLU A 56 -12.71 6.51 48.89
C GLU A 56 -12.25 7.24 50.18
N THR A 57 -11.23 8.12 50.17
CA THR A 57 -11.22 9.48 49.58
C THR A 57 -9.83 10.15 49.73
N GLY A 58 -9.43 11.07 48.84
CA GLY A 58 -8.48 12.16 49.17
C GLY A 58 -7.55 12.76 48.08
N MET A 59 -8.03 13.83 47.43
CA MET A 59 -7.32 15.06 46.93
C MET A 59 -6.33 15.04 45.73
N ALA A 60 -6.57 15.97 44.77
CA ALA A 60 -5.89 16.27 43.49
C ALA A 60 -4.62 17.20 43.65
N PRO A 61 -3.91 17.73 42.59
CA PRO A 61 -4.21 17.81 41.14
C PRO A 61 -3.05 17.58 40.12
N ASP A 62 -3.40 17.69 38.84
CA ASP A 62 -2.60 17.98 37.62
C ASP A 62 -1.72 16.89 36.95
N GLU A 63 -2.19 16.40 35.80
CA GLU A 63 -1.61 16.57 34.44
C GLU A 63 -2.24 15.53 33.50
N GLU A 64 -3.23 15.93 32.68
CA GLU A 64 -3.77 15.10 31.59
C GLU A 64 -3.41 15.70 30.24
N GLU A 65 -2.38 15.13 29.60
CA GLU A 65 -2.13 15.25 28.16
C GLU A 65 -2.19 13.85 27.49
N GLU A 66 -2.92 13.82 26.38
CA GLU A 66 -2.88 12.85 25.28
C GLU A 66 -3.15 11.36 25.56
N GLU A 67 -4.43 10.96 25.63
CA GLU A 67 -4.80 9.58 25.32
C GLU A 67 -6.18 9.39 24.67
N SER A 68 -6.37 9.90 23.45
CA SER A 68 -7.60 9.56 22.67
C SER A 68 -7.39 9.27 21.18
N THR A 69 -6.14 9.25 20.68
CA THR A 69 -5.87 8.97 19.24
C THR A 69 -5.54 7.50 18.91
N LYS A 70 -5.76 6.54 19.83
CA LYS A 70 -5.20 5.17 19.69
C LYS A 70 -6.04 4.14 18.92
N LYS A 71 -7.34 4.38 18.61
CA LYS A 71 -8.20 3.33 18.03
C LYS A 71 -8.44 3.41 16.52
N GLU A 72 -8.50 4.59 15.89
CA GLU A 72 -8.51 4.69 14.42
C GLU A 72 -7.12 4.52 13.79
N LYS A 73 -6.05 4.77 14.55
CA LYS A 73 -4.67 4.54 14.11
C LYS A 73 -4.37 3.06 13.81
N LYS A 74 -5.15 2.08 14.29
CA LYS A 74 -4.79 0.65 14.17
C LYS A 74 -4.75 0.11 12.73
N LYS A 75 -5.59 0.60 11.80
CA LYS A 75 -5.56 0.14 10.39
C LYS A 75 -4.44 0.79 9.54
N TYR A 76 -4.04 2.02 9.86
CA TYR A 76 -2.91 2.71 9.20
C TYR A 76 -1.55 2.45 9.88
N LYS A 77 -1.54 1.90 11.11
CA LYS A 77 -0.31 1.55 11.83
C LYS A 77 0.46 0.40 11.18
N GLY A 78 -0.20 -0.49 10.43
CA GLY A 78 0.49 -1.53 9.65
C GLY A 78 1.47 -0.93 8.64
N LEU A 79 0.98 0.01 7.81
CA LEU A 79 1.77 0.70 6.79
C LEU A 79 2.77 1.71 7.39
N ALA A 80 2.37 2.49 8.39
CA ALA A 80 3.27 3.41 9.09
C ALA A 80 4.40 2.68 9.84
N ASN A 81 4.13 1.48 10.37
CA ASN A 81 5.16 0.61 10.92
C ASN A 81 6.12 0.09 9.82
N MET A 82 5.70 -0.10 8.56
CA MET A 82 6.63 -0.49 7.49
C MET A 82 7.71 0.59 7.28
N PHE A 83 7.34 1.88 7.25
CA PHE A 83 8.32 2.98 7.21
C PHE A 83 9.25 3.01 8.43
N SER A 84 8.75 2.65 9.62
CA SER A 84 9.57 2.56 10.83
C SER A 84 10.62 1.44 10.82
N VAL A 85 10.35 0.36 10.06
CA VAL A 85 11.28 -0.77 9.93
C VAL A 85 12.51 -0.34 9.13
N PHE A 86 12.33 0.49 8.10
CA PHE A 86 13.44 1.01 7.28
C PHE A 86 14.28 2.12 7.96
N THR A 87 13.78 2.75 9.03
CA THR A 87 14.39 3.94 9.64
C THR A 87 15.07 3.70 11.00
N LYS A 88 15.01 2.49 11.56
CA LYS A 88 15.68 2.14 12.83
C LYS A 88 17.12 1.66 12.62
N GLY A 89 18.03 2.61 12.37
CA GLY A 89 19.48 2.39 12.38
C GLY A 89 20.23 3.53 13.08
N LYS A 90 20.30 3.53 14.43
CA LYS A 90 21.07 4.53 15.20
C LYS A 90 22.38 3.97 15.74
N LYS A 91 23.46 4.34 15.03
CA LYS A 91 24.76 4.88 15.48
C LYS A 91 25.36 4.34 16.80
N LYS A 92 26.44 3.55 16.67
CA LYS A 92 27.60 3.59 17.58
C LYS A 92 28.83 4.08 16.80
N LYS A 93 29.31 5.26 17.18
CA LYS A 93 30.49 5.94 16.62
C LYS A 93 31.72 5.43 17.38
N LYS A 94 32.63 4.69 16.74
CA LYS A 94 33.98 4.43 17.27
C LYS A 94 35.00 4.93 16.24
N LYS A 95 35.78 5.90 16.71
CA LYS A 95 36.86 6.62 16.04
C LYS A 95 38.01 5.65 15.80
N ASN A 96 38.51 5.54 14.57
CA ASN A 96 39.89 5.16 14.28
C ASN A 96 40.28 5.64 12.88
N GLN A 97 41.36 6.42 12.81
CA GLN A 97 42.10 6.70 11.58
C GLN A 97 42.67 5.39 11.01
N PRO A 98 42.96 5.37 9.70
CA PRO A 98 44.28 4.91 9.31
C PRO A 98 44.98 5.86 8.35
N ARG A 99 46.31 5.80 8.48
CA ARG A 99 47.33 6.55 7.77
C ARG A 99 47.39 6.12 6.30
N SER A 100 47.63 7.09 5.44
CA SER A 100 48.05 6.91 4.06
C SER A 100 49.47 6.34 4.02
N SER A 101 49.64 5.20 3.37
CA SER A 101 50.90 4.80 2.77
C SER A 101 50.58 3.93 1.57
N ASP A 102 50.77 4.48 0.37
CA ASP A 102 50.94 3.69 -0.84
C ASP A 102 52.14 2.76 -0.68
N PRO A 103 52.03 1.52 -1.14
CA PRO A 103 53.15 0.86 -1.79
C PRO A 103 52.79 0.63 -3.26
N GLU A 104 53.59 1.29 -4.10
CA GLU A 104 53.80 0.98 -5.50
C GLU A 104 54.04 -0.54 -5.66
N VAL A 105 53.09 -1.25 -6.27
CA VAL A 105 53.19 -2.70 -6.51
C VAL A 105 53.96 -2.91 -7.81
N GLN A 106 55.26 -3.18 -7.66
CA GLN A 106 56.03 -3.88 -8.69
C GLN A 106 55.52 -5.34 -8.84
N PRO A 107 55.52 -5.91 -10.05
CA PRO A 107 55.06 -7.27 -10.28
C PRO A 107 56.04 -8.26 -9.64
N LYS A 108 55.61 -8.93 -8.57
CA LYS A 108 56.36 -10.05 -8.00
C LYS A 108 56.30 -11.25 -8.95
N PRO A 109 57.44 -11.93 -9.22
CA PRO A 109 57.49 -13.09 -10.07
C PRO A 109 56.79 -14.29 -9.42
N ARG A 110 56.33 -15.20 -10.29
CA ARG A 110 55.67 -16.47 -9.96
C ARG A 110 56.46 -17.25 -8.89
N PRO A 111 55.80 -17.95 -7.95
CA PRO A 111 56.50 -18.95 -7.14
C PRO A 111 56.88 -20.10 -8.08
N GLU A 112 58.17 -20.22 -8.37
CA GLU A 112 58.74 -21.46 -8.88
C GLU A 112 58.57 -22.50 -7.77
N LEU A 113 57.76 -23.53 -8.05
CA LEU A 113 57.60 -24.69 -7.19
C LEU A 113 58.85 -25.57 -7.35
N ASP A 114 59.85 -25.34 -6.52
CA ASP A 114 61.00 -26.23 -6.34
C ASP A 114 60.57 -27.49 -5.57
N GLY A 115 60.06 -28.48 -6.32
CA GLY A 115 59.73 -29.81 -5.82
C GLY A 115 59.38 -30.74 -6.99
N PRO A 116 59.49 -32.09 -6.83
CA PRO A 116 59.01 -33.01 -7.84
C PRO A 116 57.50 -32.76 -8.11
N PRO A 117 57.04 -32.90 -9.37
CA PRO A 117 55.65 -32.63 -9.71
C PRO A 117 54.73 -33.52 -8.85
N PRO A 118 53.73 -32.93 -8.16
CA PRO A 118 52.88 -33.67 -7.23
C PRO A 118 52.07 -34.73 -7.98
N THR A 119 51.89 -35.90 -7.36
CA THR A 119 51.12 -36.98 -7.97
C THR A 119 49.62 -36.64 -8.02
N VAL A 120 48.87 -37.26 -8.95
CA VAL A 120 47.41 -37.05 -9.09
C VAL A 120 46.67 -37.34 -7.77
N GLU A 121 47.13 -38.32 -7.00
CA GLU A 121 46.53 -38.66 -5.70
C GLU A 121 46.86 -37.62 -4.61
N GLU A 122 48.08 -37.09 -4.58
CA GLU A 122 48.45 -35.99 -3.69
C GLU A 122 47.66 -34.71 -4.00
N LEU A 123 47.42 -34.44 -5.29
CA LEU A 123 46.58 -33.31 -5.73
C LEU A 123 45.13 -33.49 -5.30
N LYS A 124 44.58 -34.70 -5.45
CA LYS A 124 43.24 -35.02 -4.98
C LYS A 124 43.14 -34.82 -3.46
N GLU A 125 44.06 -35.37 -2.69
CA GLU A 125 44.09 -35.22 -1.22
C GLU A 125 44.24 -33.74 -0.82
N ALA A 126 45.05 -32.96 -1.53
CA ALA A 126 45.19 -31.53 -1.28
C ALA A 126 43.88 -30.76 -1.52
N LEU A 127 43.15 -31.08 -2.59
CA LEU A 127 41.85 -30.48 -2.89
C LEU A 127 40.78 -30.92 -1.89
N GLU A 128 40.76 -32.19 -1.45
CA GLU A 128 39.85 -32.69 -0.41
C GLU A 128 40.08 -31.95 0.92
N ASN A 129 41.33 -31.64 1.24
CA ASN A 129 41.72 -30.81 2.38
C ASN A 129 41.47 -29.30 2.18
N GLY A 130 40.93 -28.90 1.01
CA GLY A 130 40.57 -27.51 0.71
C GLY A 130 41.74 -26.58 0.38
N ARG A 131 42.91 -27.11 0.02
CA ARG A 131 44.09 -26.33 -0.40
C ARG A 131 43.95 -25.90 -1.86
N LEU A 132 43.63 -24.62 -2.08
CA LEU A 132 43.37 -24.09 -3.42
C LEU A 132 44.65 -23.83 -4.24
N GLU A 133 45.85 -23.86 -3.64
CA GLU A 133 47.11 -23.77 -4.41
C GLU A 133 47.26 -24.93 -5.42
N ALA A 134 46.63 -26.08 -5.15
CA ALA A 134 46.59 -27.23 -6.05
C ALA A 134 45.88 -26.94 -7.39
N ALA A 135 45.18 -25.80 -7.52
CA ALA A 135 44.57 -25.37 -8.77
C ALA A 135 45.58 -25.17 -9.92
N TRP A 136 46.78 -24.68 -9.62
CA TRP A 136 47.79 -24.41 -10.65
C TRP A 136 48.43 -25.69 -11.20
N PRO A 137 48.83 -26.67 -10.37
CA PRO A 137 49.20 -28.00 -10.84
C PRO A 137 48.10 -28.70 -11.65
N VAL A 138 46.82 -28.58 -11.25
CA VAL A 138 45.70 -29.17 -12.01
C VAL A 138 45.60 -28.56 -13.42
N LEU A 139 45.80 -27.24 -13.54
CA LEU A 139 45.87 -26.57 -14.84
C LEU A 139 47.11 -26.98 -15.65
N ALA A 140 48.24 -27.22 -15.00
CA ALA A 140 49.43 -27.73 -15.68
C ALA A 140 49.18 -29.11 -16.30
N LEU A 141 48.51 -30.02 -15.59
CA LEU A 141 48.11 -31.33 -16.11
C LEU A 141 47.20 -31.23 -17.34
N GLU A 142 46.25 -30.29 -17.35
CA GLU A 142 45.39 -30.04 -18.52
C GLU A 142 46.22 -29.60 -19.75
N ARG A 143 47.20 -28.71 -19.54
CA ARG A 143 48.09 -28.21 -20.61
C ARG A 143 49.08 -29.26 -21.10
N GLU A 144 49.59 -30.10 -20.21
CA GLU A 144 50.44 -31.24 -20.58
C GLU A 144 49.66 -32.25 -21.43
N LEU A 145 48.39 -32.49 -21.07
CA LEU A 145 47.49 -33.32 -21.85
C LEU A 145 47.19 -32.72 -23.23
N GLU A 146 47.00 -31.39 -23.31
CA GLU A 146 46.90 -30.65 -24.58
C GLU A 146 48.14 -30.89 -25.46
N ALA A 147 49.33 -30.72 -24.88
CA ALA A 147 50.60 -30.87 -25.58
C ALA A 147 50.83 -32.32 -26.04
N ALA A 148 50.51 -33.31 -25.20
CA ALA A 148 50.62 -34.72 -25.52
C ALA A 148 49.68 -35.13 -26.67
N ALA A 149 48.45 -34.60 -26.67
CA ALA A 149 47.50 -34.80 -27.75
C ALA A 149 47.98 -34.14 -29.06
N ALA A 150 48.55 -32.94 -28.99
CA ALA A 150 49.09 -32.22 -30.15
C ALA A 150 50.36 -32.89 -30.73
N ALA A 151 51.18 -33.51 -29.88
CA ALA A 151 52.40 -34.22 -30.30
C ALA A 151 52.12 -35.55 -31.03
N GLY A 152 50.89 -36.08 -30.96
CA GLY A 152 50.46 -37.29 -31.68
C GLY A 152 51.12 -38.59 -31.21
N GLY A 153 51.88 -38.57 -30.12
CA GLY A 153 52.66 -39.72 -29.62
C GLY A 153 51.93 -40.62 -28.61
N ALA A 154 50.75 -40.24 -28.15
CA ALA A 154 49.98 -40.97 -27.13
C ALA A 154 48.79 -41.74 -27.74
N SER A 155 48.45 -42.92 -27.18
CA SER A 155 47.27 -43.66 -27.61
C SER A 155 45.98 -42.92 -27.21
N VAL A 156 44.94 -43.04 -28.03
CA VAL A 156 43.64 -42.39 -27.79
C VAL A 156 43.02 -42.83 -26.46
N GLU A 157 43.15 -44.12 -26.11
CA GLU A 157 42.64 -44.70 -24.86
C GLU A 157 43.34 -44.12 -23.63
N GLU A 158 44.66 -43.90 -23.70
CA GLU A 158 45.42 -43.30 -22.62
C GLU A 158 45.10 -41.82 -22.44
N LEU A 159 44.91 -41.08 -23.54
CA LEU A 159 44.47 -39.68 -23.49
C LEU A 159 43.09 -39.54 -22.84
N VAL A 160 42.14 -40.41 -23.17
CA VAL A 160 40.80 -40.43 -22.54
C VAL A 160 40.89 -40.75 -21.05
N ARG A 161 41.72 -41.73 -20.66
CA ARG A 161 41.92 -42.11 -19.26
C ARG A 161 42.51 -40.96 -18.44
N GLN A 162 43.53 -40.29 -18.97
CA GLN A 162 44.17 -39.14 -18.31
C GLN A 162 43.22 -37.95 -18.26
N GLN A 163 42.44 -37.70 -19.31
CA GLN A 163 41.43 -36.66 -19.32
C GLN A 163 40.39 -36.89 -18.23
N SER A 164 39.87 -38.11 -18.09
CA SER A 164 38.91 -38.43 -17.02
C SER A 164 39.45 -38.14 -15.62
N LYS A 165 40.75 -38.37 -15.38
CA LYS A 165 41.38 -38.05 -14.09
C LYS A 165 41.47 -36.53 -13.86
N VAL A 166 41.88 -35.77 -14.88
CA VAL A 166 41.94 -34.31 -14.82
C VAL A 166 40.56 -33.71 -14.60
N GLU A 167 39.53 -34.23 -15.28
CA GLU A 167 38.14 -33.79 -15.09
C GLU A 167 37.63 -34.07 -13.68
N ALA A 168 37.96 -35.22 -13.09
CA ALA A 168 37.62 -35.53 -11.70
C ALA A 168 38.26 -34.54 -10.71
N LEU A 169 39.53 -34.16 -10.93
CA LEU A 169 40.20 -33.12 -10.13
C LEU A 169 39.53 -31.76 -10.32
N TYR A 170 39.12 -31.40 -11.54
CA TYR A 170 38.39 -30.15 -11.79
C TYR A 170 37.04 -30.08 -11.12
N LEU A 171 36.29 -31.19 -11.06
CA LEU A 171 35.02 -31.26 -10.34
C LEU A 171 35.23 -30.97 -8.84
N LEU A 172 36.22 -31.61 -8.23
CA LEU A 172 36.54 -31.39 -6.82
C LEU A 172 37.02 -29.96 -6.56
N LEU A 173 37.91 -29.43 -7.41
CA LEU A 173 38.38 -28.05 -7.31
C LEU A 173 37.22 -27.05 -7.47
N ARG A 174 36.32 -27.29 -8.43
CA ARG A 174 35.12 -26.46 -8.64
C ARG A 174 34.28 -26.40 -7.38
N ASP A 175 33.98 -27.55 -6.79
CA ASP A 175 33.10 -27.62 -5.62
C ASP A 175 33.73 -26.92 -4.41
N GLN A 176 35.05 -27.04 -4.21
CA GLN A 176 35.78 -26.29 -3.18
C GLN A 176 35.78 -24.77 -3.43
N VAL A 177 36.04 -24.34 -4.66
CA VAL A 177 36.07 -22.92 -5.04
C VAL A 177 34.69 -22.29 -4.90
N LEU A 178 33.65 -22.92 -5.45
CA LEU A 178 32.28 -22.43 -5.34
C LEU A 178 31.78 -22.49 -3.89
N GLY A 179 32.17 -23.50 -3.11
CA GLY A 179 31.87 -23.58 -1.68
C GLY A 179 32.43 -22.39 -0.88
N VAL A 180 33.68 -21.99 -1.15
CA VAL A 180 34.30 -20.80 -0.55
C VAL A 180 33.56 -19.53 -0.98
N LEU A 181 33.23 -19.40 -2.27
CA LEU A 181 32.57 -18.22 -2.82
C LEU A 181 31.07 -18.14 -2.48
N ARG A 182 30.45 -19.23 -2.00
CA ARG A 182 29.06 -19.22 -1.51
C ARG A 182 28.95 -18.36 -0.24
N ARG A 183 29.99 -18.32 0.59
CA ARG A 183 30.05 -17.50 1.82
C ARG A 183 31.40 -16.77 1.94
N PRO A 184 31.65 -15.75 1.08
CA PRO A 184 32.97 -15.11 0.99
C PRO A 184 33.44 -14.45 2.29
N LEU A 185 32.50 -14.05 3.15
CA LEU A 185 32.78 -13.37 4.42
C LEU A 185 33.12 -14.33 5.57
N GLU A 186 32.82 -15.62 5.43
CA GLU A 186 33.16 -16.66 6.42
C GLU A 186 34.54 -17.28 6.15
N ALA A 187 35.01 -17.21 4.90
CA ALA A 187 36.31 -17.71 4.50
C ALA A 187 37.45 -16.80 4.93
N ALA A 188 38.63 -17.38 5.18
CA ALA A 188 39.86 -16.61 5.36
C ALA A 188 40.14 -15.77 4.10
N PRO A 189 40.60 -14.51 4.23
CA PRO A 189 40.75 -13.59 3.10
C PRO A 189 41.71 -14.12 2.03
N GLU A 190 42.76 -14.84 2.44
CA GLU A 190 43.72 -15.50 1.53
C GLU A 190 43.06 -16.61 0.72
N ARG A 191 42.21 -17.43 1.35
CA ARG A 191 41.48 -18.50 0.66
C ARG A 191 40.43 -17.93 -0.29
N GLY A 192 39.78 -16.83 0.09
CA GLY A 192 38.84 -16.11 -0.78
C GLY A 192 39.53 -15.53 -2.01
N SER A 193 40.69 -14.87 -1.85
CA SER A 193 41.44 -14.31 -2.98
C SER A 193 42.00 -15.39 -3.90
N GLN A 194 42.45 -16.52 -3.35
CA GLN A 194 42.84 -17.71 -4.14
C GLN A 194 41.65 -18.24 -4.95
N ALA A 195 40.48 -18.43 -4.34
CA ALA A 195 39.28 -18.90 -5.04
C ALA A 195 38.90 -17.97 -6.21
N LEU A 196 38.96 -16.66 -6.00
CA LEU A 196 38.71 -15.66 -7.05
C LEU A 196 39.73 -15.77 -8.18
N ALA A 197 41.02 -15.85 -7.85
CA ALA A 197 42.09 -16.00 -8.84
C ALA A 197 41.94 -17.28 -9.69
N VAL A 198 41.49 -18.38 -9.07
CA VAL A 198 41.20 -19.62 -9.80
C VAL A 198 40.07 -19.41 -10.80
N VAL A 199 38.95 -18.78 -10.41
CA VAL A 199 37.84 -18.50 -11.34
C VAL A 199 38.29 -17.58 -12.48
N SER A 200 39.03 -16.51 -12.18
CA SER A 200 39.62 -15.61 -13.18
C SER A 200 40.50 -16.34 -14.17
N GLN A 201 41.35 -17.26 -13.69
CA GLN A 201 42.20 -18.07 -14.56
C GLN A 201 41.37 -18.99 -15.46
N GLN A 202 40.36 -19.67 -14.91
CA GLN A 202 39.52 -20.58 -15.70
C GLN A 202 38.80 -19.86 -16.83
N GLU A 203 38.33 -18.65 -16.58
CA GLU A 203 37.72 -17.78 -17.58
C GLU A 203 38.74 -17.33 -18.66
N LEU A 204 39.99 -17.07 -18.28
CA LEU A 204 41.06 -16.76 -19.24
C LEU A 204 41.38 -17.96 -20.14
N GLU A 205 41.42 -19.18 -19.59
CA GLU A 205 41.63 -20.40 -20.38
C GLU A 205 40.46 -20.68 -21.32
N ASP A 206 39.22 -20.43 -20.89
CA ASP A 206 38.04 -20.55 -21.75
C ASP A 206 38.12 -19.60 -22.95
N ARG A 207 38.61 -18.37 -22.76
CA ARG A 207 38.85 -17.40 -23.85
C ARG A 207 40.00 -17.83 -24.76
N ARG A 208 41.08 -18.38 -24.20
CA ARG A 208 42.20 -18.93 -24.97
C ARG A 208 41.73 -20.08 -25.87
N ALA A 209 40.96 -21.01 -25.32
CA ALA A 209 40.42 -22.15 -26.04
C ALA A 209 39.45 -21.72 -27.15
N ALA A 210 38.67 -20.65 -26.95
CA ALA A 210 37.78 -20.13 -27.99
C ALA A 210 38.53 -19.50 -29.18
N GLY A 211 39.78 -19.05 -29.00
CA GLY A 211 40.55 -18.29 -29.99
C GLY A 211 41.63 -19.08 -30.75
N GLY A 212 41.82 -20.37 -30.46
CA GLY A 212 42.90 -21.18 -31.06
C GLY A 212 42.46 -22.59 -31.48
N PRO A 213 43.30 -23.33 -32.24
CA PRO A 213 43.04 -24.73 -32.55
C PRO A 213 43.18 -25.58 -31.27
N VAL A 214 42.05 -25.95 -30.69
CA VAL A 214 41.99 -26.82 -29.51
C VAL A 214 42.18 -28.27 -29.95
N ALA A 215 43.05 -29.02 -29.28
CA ALA A 215 43.15 -30.46 -29.49
C ALA A 215 41.75 -31.09 -29.29
N ALA A 216 41.34 -32.03 -30.15
CA ALA A 216 39.98 -32.61 -30.12
C ALA A 216 39.56 -33.14 -28.74
N VAL A 217 40.55 -33.56 -27.93
CA VAL A 217 40.38 -33.99 -26.55
C VAL A 217 39.86 -32.86 -25.65
N LEU A 218 40.41 -31.65 -25.71
CA LEU A 218 39.98 -30.51 -24.89
C LEU A 218 38.75 -29.76 -25.43
N ALA A 219 38.42 -29.94 -26.71
CA ALA A 219 37.23 -29.34 -27.32
C ALA A 219 35.92 -29.83 -26.66
N ALA A 220 35.94 -31.01 -26.01
CA ALA A 220 34.78 -31.57 -25.32
C ALA A 220 34.52 -30.96 -23.93
N THR A 221 35.52 -30.35 -23.29
CA THR A 221 35.43 -29.94 -21.87
C THR A 221 35.54 -28.43 -21.65
N ARG A 222 35.93 -27.67 -22.69
CA ARG A 222 35.96 -26.19 -22.71
C ARG A 222 34.85 -25.65 -23.61
N PRO A 223 34.17 -24.54 -23.25
CA PRO A 223 34.41 -23.70 -22.07
C PRO A 223 33.73 -24.24 -20.79
N ARG A 224 34.39 -24.08 -19.64
CA ARG A 224 33.89 -24.52 -18.33
C ARG A 224 32.97 -23.50 -17.66
N ARG A 225 33.10 -22.21 -17.99
CA ARG A 225 32.25 -21.08 -17.55
C ARG A 225 32.08 -20.98 -16.03
N TRP A 226 33.17 -21.10 -15.29
CA TRP A 226 33.13 -21.04 -13.81
C TRP A 226 32.56 -19.73 -13.27
N LEU A 227 32.78 -18.62 -13.99
CA LEU A 227 32.16 -17.35 -13.65
C LEU A 227 30.63 -17.41 -13.74
N GLN A 228 30.06 -18.10 -14.73
CA GLN A 228 28.62 -18.31 -14.84
C GLN A 228 28.08 -19.21 -13.72
N LEU A 229 28.83 -20.26 -13.35
CA LEU A 229 28.47 -21.13 -12.22
C LEU A 229 28.46 -20.36 -10.90
N TRP A 230 29.43 -19.48 -10.68
CA TRP A 230 29.44 -18.58 -9.54
C TRP A 230 28.21 -17.66 -9.53
N ARG A 231 27.84 -17.04 -10.66
CA ARG A 231 26.61 -16.23 -10.76
C ARG A 231 25.36 -17.05 -10.39
N GLY A 232 25.28 -18.30 -10.85
CA GLY A 232 24.21 -19.22 -10.47
C GLY A 232 24.17 -19.48 -8.95
N GLY A 233 25.33 -19.73 -8.34
CA GLY A 233 25.43 -19.91 -6.89
C GLY A 233 25.04 -18.65 -6.09
N VAL A 234 25.36 -17.45 -6.60
CA VAL A 234 24.88 -16.18 -6.00
C VAL A 234 23.35 -16.09 -6.06
N ALA A 235 22.75 -16.49 -7.18
CA ALA A 235 21.29 -16.51 -7.32
C ALA A 235 20.61 -17.50 -6.35
N GLU A 236 21.19 -18.70 -6.14
CA GLU A 236 20.71 -19.65 -5.14
C GLU A 236 20.78 -19.07 -3.73
N VAL A 237 21.91 -18.46 -3.34
CA VAL A 237 22.06 -17.85 -2.01
C VAL A 237 21.08 -16.69 -1.82
N ALA A 238 20.87 -15.86 -2.86
CA ALA A 238 19.88 -14.80 -2.82
C ALA A 238 18.46 -15.36 -2.61
N ALA A 239 18.10 -16.41 -3.33
CA ALA A 239 16.82 -17.10 -3.17
C ALA A 239 16.65 -17.66 -1.76
N GLU A 240 17.64 -18.41 -1.24
CA GLU A 240 17.60 -18.99 0.11
C GLU A 240 17.39 -17.92 1.19
N ARG A 241 18.05 -16.76 1.07
CA ARG A 241 17.92 -15.67 2.03
C ARG A 241 16.58 -14.96 1.93
N LEU A 242 16.06 -14.77 0.72
CA LEU A 242 14.75 -14.15 0.49
C LEU A 242 13.57 -15.08 0.83
N GLU A 243 13.74 -16.39 0.69
CA GLU A 243 12.74 -17.41 1.04
C GLU A 243 12.79 -17.84 2.51
N ALA A 244 13.86 -17.50 3.22
CA ALA A 244 13.96 -17.75 4.65
C ALA A 244 12.72 -17.22 5.38
N GLN A 245 12.12 -18.05 6.22
CA GLN A 245 10.92 -17.66 6.94
C GLN A 245 11.24 -16.50 7.90
N PRO A 246 10.55 -15.35 7.78
CA PRO A 246 10.66 -14.32 8.80
C PRO A 246 10.21 -14.89 10.14
N GLY A 247 10.76 -14.35 11.23
CA GLY A 247 10.29 -14.69 12.58
C GLY A 247 8.79 -14.44 12.76
N ALA A 248 8.26 -14.82 13.92
CA ALA A 248 6.82 -14.76 14.24
C ALA A 248 6.13 -13.50 13.69
N VAL A 249 5.02 -13.70 12.95
CA VAL A 249 4.25 -12.61 12.34
C VAL A 249 3.80 -11.64 13.43
N PRO A 250 4.22 -10.37 13.40
CA PRO A 250 3.76 -9.39 14.37
C PRO A 250 2.23 -9.24 14.31
N GLU A 251 1.57 -9.12 15.45
CA GLU A 251 0.10 -9.00 15.54
C GLU A 251 -0.44 -7.93 14.58
N GLY A 252 -1.36 -8.35 13.68
CA GLY A 252 -2.07 -7.46 12.76
C GLY A 252 -1.50 -7.34 11.34
N ARG A 253 -0.39 -8.02 11.01
CA ARG A 253 0.15 -8.08 9.64
C ARG A 253 -0.32 -9.31 8.87
N SER A 254 -0.50 -9.15 7.56
CA SER A 254 -0.68 -10.29 6.65
C SER A 254 0.59 -11.13 6.56
N GLU A 255 0.49 -12.42 6.29
CA GLU A 255 1.64 -13.26 5.92
C GLU A 255 2.35 -12.70 4.68
N VAL A 256 1.59 -12.23 3.69
CA VAL A 256 2.10 -11.59 2.47
C VAL A 256 2.86 -10.30 2.79
N GLU A 257 2.33 -9.49 3.71
CA GLU A 257 2.98 -8.26 4.17
C GLU A 257 4.29 -8.55 4.90
N ASN A 258 4.28 -9.53 5.81
CA ASN A 258 5.48 -9.92 6.54
C ASN A 258 6.56 -10.45 5.58
N ARG A 259 6.16 -11.21 4.56
CA ARG A 259 7.07 -11.74 3.55
C ARG A 259 7.69 -10.65 2.68
N PHE A 260 6.91 -9.68 2.20
CA PHE A 260 7.49 -8.59 1.41
C PHE A 260 8.44 -7.72 2.23
N VAL A 261 8.07 -7.41 3.48
CA VAL A 261 8.96 -6.67 4.39
C VAL A 261 10.26 -7.43 4.61
N HIS A 262 10.20 -8.74 4.86
CA HIS A 262 11.38 -9.58 4.98
C HIS A 262 12.26 -9.51 3.73
N MET A 263 11.68 -9.79 2.55
CA MET A 263 12.42 -9.76 1.28
C MET A 263 13.09 -8.42 1.02
N GLY A 264 12.36 -7.31 1.26
CA GLY A 264 12.90 -5.97 1.07
C GLY A 264 14.02 -5.61 2.04
N CYS A 265 13.87 -5.95 3.33
CA CYS A 265 14.90 -5.74 4.34
C CYS A 265 16.15 -6.58 4.06
N THR A 266 15.98 -7.88 3.80
CA THR A 266 17.08 -8.79 3.50
C THR A 266 17.85 -8.35 2.25
N MET A 267 17.14 -8.02 1.16
CA MET A 267 17.78 -7.49 -0.05
C MET A 267 18.59 -6.22 0.25
N LYS A 268 18.02 -5.26 0.98
CA LYS A 268 18.70 -4.01 1.31
C LYS A 268 19.96 -4.25 2.15
N GLU A 269 19.83 -5.00 3.24
CA GLU A 269 20.93 -5.32 4.15
C GLU A 269 22.06 -6.06 3.45
N ASP A 270 21.73 -7.04 2.62
CA ASP A 270 22.70 -7.85 1.92
C ASP A 270 23.42 -7.04 0.84
N LEU A 271 22.71 -6.23 0.06
CA LEU A 271 23.34 -5.36 -0.94
C LEU A 271 24.21 -4.30 -0.28
N GLU A 272 23.80 -3.75 0.86
CA GLU A 272 24.65 -2.82 1.64
C GLU A 272 25.94 -3.53 2.08
N ALA A 273 25.83 -4.77 2.58
CA ALA A 273 27.00 -5.57 2.95
C ALA A 273 27.89 -5.92 1.74
N VAL A 274 27.30 -6.18 0.57
CA VAL A 274 28.05 -6.43 -0.68
C VAL A 274 28.86 -5.19 -1.07
N VAL A 275 28.24 -4.01 -1.06
CA VAL A 275 28.90 -2.75 -1.39
C VAL A 275 30.00 -2.41 -0.38
N GLU A 276 29.73 -2.55 0.91
CA GLU A 276 30.67 -2.16 1.98
C GLU A 276 31.84 -3.16 2.12
N ARG A 277 31.59 -4.46 1.95
CA ARG A 277 32.54 -5.52 2.34
C ARG A 277 33.03 -6.39 1.19
N LEU A 278 32.19 -6.70 0.20
CA LEU A 278 32.57 -7.60 -0.90
C LEU A 278 33.16 -6.87 -2.10
N LYS A 279 32.64 -5.70 -2.43
CA LYS A 279 33.17 -4.85 -3.52
C LYS A 279 34.69 -4.65 -3.49
N PRO A 280 35.36 -4.36 -2.35
CA PRO A 280 36.81 -4.18 -2.33
C PRO A 280 37.61 -5.50 -2.47
N LEU A 281 36.98 -6.66 -2.24
CA LEU A 281 37.65 -7.96 -2.28
C LEU A 281 37.61 -8.62 -3.67
N PHE A 282 36.61 -8.26 -4.49
CA PHE A 282 36.36 -8.91 -5.77
C PHE A 282 37.00 -8.14 -6.94
N PRO A 283 37.64 -8.84 -7.89
CA PRO A 283 38.09 -8.23 -9.14
C PRO A 283 36.93 -7.63 -9.96
N ALA A 284 37.22 -6.61 -10.77
CA ALA A 284 36.22 -5.88 -11.54
C ALA A 284 35.42 -6.76 -12.52
N GLU A 285 36.04 -7.80 -13.08
CA GLU A 285 35.39 -8.72 -14.04
C GLU A 285 34.18 -9.49 -13.48
N PHE A 286 34.10 -9.63 -12.15
CA PHE A 286 32.97 -10.29 -11.49
C PHE A 286 31.72 -9.40 -11.43
N ASN A 287 31.90 -8.08 -11.55
CA ASN A 287 30.84 -7.09 -11.36
C ASN A 287 29.97 -7.44 -10.13
N VAL A 288 30.61 -7.62 -8.98
CA VAL A 288 29.99 -8.26 -7.80
C VAL A 288 28.67 -7.58 -7.40
N VAL A 289 28.63 -6.25 -7.34
CA VAL A 289 27.42 -5.51 -6.99
C VAL A 289 26.29 -5.78 -7.99
N HIS A 290 26.60 -5.81 -9.29
CA HIS A 290 25.63 -6.09 -10.35
C HIS A 290 25.09 -7.51 -10.26
N THR A 291 25.97 -8.50 -10.13
CA THR A 291 25.57 -9.91 -10.04
C THR A 291 24.65 -10.14 -8.84
N TYR A 292 24.98 -9.59 -7.67
CA TYR A 292 24.11 -9.70 -6.48
C TYR A 292 22.81 -8.91 -6.67
N ALA A 293 22.86 -7.66 -7.12
CA ALA A 293 21.68 -6.84 -7.30
C ALA A 293 20.67 -7.45 -8.28
N GLU A 294 21.15 -7.95 -9.43
CA GLU A 294 20.31 -8.67 -10.40
C GLU A 294 19.74 -9.96 -9.83
N SER A 295 20.54 -10.74 -9.11
CA SER A 295 20.10 -12.01 -8.52
C SER A 295 18.96 -11.80 -7.51
N TYR A 296 19.13 -10.85 -6.59
CA TYR A 296 18.09 -10.49 -5.61
C TYR A 296 16.86 -9.88 -6.29
N HIS A 297 17.06 -8.95 -7.23
CA HIS A 297 15.96 -8.34 -7.99
C HIS A 297 15.16 -9.41 -8.74
N HIS A 298 15.83 -10.30 -9.48
CA HIS A 298 15.19 -11.32 -10.30
C HIS A 298 14.35 -12.27 -9.45
N HIS A 299 14.87 -12.73 -8.31
CA HIS A 299 14.12 -13.58 -7.41
C HIS A 299 12.91 -12.84 -6.81
N PHE A 300 13.09 -11.60 -6.37
CA PHE A 300 12.00 -10.78 -5.82
C PHE A 300 10.91 -10.51 -6.88
N ALA A 301 11.31 -10.14 -8.09
CA ALA A 301 10.41 -9.90 -9.22
C ALA A 301 9.66 -11.17 -9.62
N THR A 302 10.34 -12.32 -9.69
CA THR A 302 9.72 -13.61 -9.98
C THR A 302 8.67 -13.96 -8.93
N HIS A 303 8.99 -13.75 -7.65
CA HIS A 303 8.04 -13.99 -6.58
C HIS A 303 6.79 -13.11 -6.69
N LEU A 304 6.94 -11.81 -6.94
CA LEU A 304 5.81 -10.90 -7.15
C LEU A 304 5.01 -11.24 -8.41
N CYS A 305 5.67 -11.64 -9.50
CA CYS A 305 5.00 -12.07 -10.71
C CYS A 305 4.14 -13.31 -10.46
N THR A 306 4.64 -14.28 -9.69
CA THR A 306 3.87 -15.47 -9.30
C THR A 306 2.67 -15.08 -8.45
N LEU A 307 2.81 -14.18 -7.47
CA LEU A 307 1.67 -13.69 -6.68
C LEU A 307 0.64 -12.95 -7.54
N ALA A 308 1.09 -12.15 -8.51
CA ALA A 308 0.22 -11.42 -9.42
C ALA A 308 -0.54 -12.29 -10.42
N GLN A 309 -0.23 -13.60 -10.53
CA GLN A 309 -0.99 -14.55 -11.35
C GLN A 309 -2.24 -15.06 -10.64
N PHE A 310 -2.34 -14.90 -9.32
CA PHE A 310 -3.50 -15.32 -8.52
C PHE A 310 -4.52 -14.19 -8.36
N GLU A 311 -5.75 -14.55 -7.99
CA GLU A 311 -6.75 -13.59 -7.55
C GLU A 311 -6.37 -13.03 -6.17
N LEU A 312 -5.81 -11.82 -6.17
CA LEU A 312 -5.41 -11.12 -4.96
C LEU A 312 -6.62 -10.45 -4.30
N CYS A 313 -6.66 -10.46 -2.96
CA CYS A 313 -7.63 -9.65 -2.24
C CYS A 313 -7.31 -8.14 -2.41
N GLU A 314 -8.28 -7.28 -2.12
CA GLU A 314 -8.12 -5.81 -2.27
C GLU A 314 -6.90 -5.26 -1.52
N ARG A 315 -6.71 -5.74 -0.28
CA ARG A 315 -5.59 -5.33 0.56
C ARG A 315 -4.25 -5.75 -0.04
N ASP A 316 -4.15 -6.98 -0.53
CA ASP A 316 -2.89 -7.52 -1.04
C ASP A 316 -2.58 -6.92 -2.42
N THR A 317 -3.60 -6.59 -3.22
CA THR A 317 -3.46 -5.82 -4.47
C THR A 317 -2.85 -4.44 -4.20
N TYR A 318 -3.42 -3.70 -3.24
CA TYR A 318 -2.90 -2.39 -2.83
C TYR A 318 -1.46 -2.49 -2.29
N LEU A 319 -1.20 -3.48 -1.43
CA LEU A 319 0.13 -3.70 -0.87
C LEU A 319 1.17 -3.98 -1.97
N LEU A 320 0.85 -4.84 -2.93
CA LEU A 320 1.76 -5.18 -4.02
C LEU A 320 2.09 -3.95 -4.87
N LEU A 321 1.07 -3.16 -5.26
CA LEU A 321 1.28 -1.90 -5.99
C LEU A 321 2.13 -0.91 -5.18
N LEU A 322 1.89 -0.81 -3.88
CA LEU A 322 2.66 0.07 -3.01
C LEU A 322 4.14 -0.32 -2.94
N TRP A 323 4.45 -1.62 -2.95
CA TRP A 323 5.82 -2.12 -3.05
C TRP A 323 6.47 -1.79 -4.39
N VAL A 324 5.75 -2.01 -5.50
CA VAL A 324 6.26 -1.76 -6.85
C VAL A 324 6.53 -0.27 -7.10
N HIS A 325 5.62 0.62 -6.67
CA HIS A 325 5.72 2.05 -6.96
C HIS A 325 6.53 2.85 -5.93
N ASN A 326 6.54 2.41 -4.65
CA ASN A 326 7.12 3.21 -3.58
C ASN A 326 8.25 2.50 -2.85
N PHE A 327 7.99 1.40 -2.14
CA PHE A 327 9.01 0.84 -1.24
C PHE A 327 10.24 0.33 -1.98
N TYR A 328 10.06 -0.41 -3.08
CA TYR A 328 11.18 -0.96 -3.83
C TYR A 328 12.08 0.14 -4.42
N PRO A 329 11.58 1.07 -5.25
CA PRO A 329 12.44 2.12 -5.81
C PRO A 329 12.96 3.09 -4.76
N ASN A 330 12.15 3.51 -3.79
CA ASN A 330 12.52 4.62 -2.90
C ASN A 330 13.29 4.16 -1.65
N GLU A 331 12.91 3.04 -1.02
CA GLU A 331 13.53 2.61 0.24
C GLU A 331 14.72 1.66 0.05
N ILE A 332 14.74 0.90 -1.07
CA ILE A 332 15.78 -0.09 -1.37
C ILE A 332 16.76 0.49 -2.40
N LEU A 333 16.30 0.74 -3.64
CA LEU A 333 17.19 1.17 -4.73
C LEU A 333 17.80 2.55 -4.47
N ASN A 334 16.97 3.52 -4.04
CA ASN A 334 17.41 4.89 -3.73
C ASN A 334 17.92 5.04 -2.29
N SER A 335 18.25 3.95 -1.61
CA SER A 335 18.88 4.05 -0.29
C SER A 335 20.25 4.75 -0.40
N PRO A 336 20.64 5.60 0.56
CA PRO A 336 21.81 6.48 0.42
C PRO A 336 23.14 5.74 0.23
N LYS A 337 23.22 4.48 0.65
CA LYS A 337 24.40 3.64 0.49
C LYS A 337 24.44 2.90 -0.85
N LEU A 338 23.27 2.61 -1.44
CA LEU A 338 23.15 1.81 -2.66
C LEU A 338 22.93 2.65 -3.91
N ALA A 339 22.30 3.83 -3.79
CA ALA A 339 21.85 4.62 -4.93
C ALA A 339 22.95 4.87 -5.98
N LYS A 340 24.14 5.28 -5.54
CA LYS A 340 25.28 5.55 -6.44
C LYS A 340 25.81 4.29 -7.14
N GLU A 341 25.75 3.15 -6.45
CA GLU A 341 26.26 1.87 -6.99
C GLU A 341 25.25 1.23 -7.94
N LEU A 342 23.96 1.43 -7.69
CA LEU A 342 22.87 0.86 -8.48
C LEU A 342 22.43 1.76 -9.66
N GLU A 343 22.83 3.03 -9.71
CA GLU A 343 22.47 3.96 -10.80
C GLU A 343 22.84 3.44 -12.20
N GLY A 344 23.97 2.75 -12.32
CA GLY A 344 24.40 2.12 -13.57
C GLY A 344 23.73 0.76 -13.87
N ILE A 345 23.05 0.17 -12.89
CA ILE A 345 22.49 -1.18 -12.92
C ILE A 345 20.98 -1.02 -13.12
N LYS A 346 20.54 -1.03 -14.39
CA LYS A 346 19.13 -0.82 -14.77
C LYS A 346 18.25 -2.01 -14.40
N LEU A 347 18.03 -2.24 -13.11
CA LEU A 347 17.25 -3.37 -12.57
C LEU A 347 15.79 -3.35 -13.03
N GLY A 348 15.22 -2.18 -13.30
CA GLY A 348 13.82 -2.04 -13.73
C GLY A 348 12.82 -2.23 -12.58
N SER A 349 11.55 -2.44 -12.93
CA SER A 349 10.46 -2.62 -11.97
C SER A 349 10.29 -4.09 -11.57
N LEU A 350 9.82 -4.34 -10.33
CA LEU A 350 9.56 -5.71 -9.86
C LEU A 350 8.46 -6.43 -10.66
N LEU A 351 7.52 -5.67 -11.22
CA LEU A 351 6.48 -6.20 -12.11
C LEU A 351 6.64 -5.65 -13.52
N PRO A 352 6.29 -6.45 -14.56
CA PRO A 352 6.21 -5.95 -15.93
C PRO A 352 5.18 -4.82 -16.05
N PRO A 353 5.42 -3.77 -16.86
CA PRO A 353 4.53 -2.62 -16.97
C PRO A 353 3.08 -2.97 -17.33
N LYS A 354 2.88 -4.00 -18.16
CA LYS A 354 1.55 -4.49 -18.53
C LYS A 354 0.79 -5.08 -17.32
N GLN A 355 1.50 -5.83 -16.47
CA GLN A 355 0.91 -6.42 -15.27
C GLN A 355 0.62 -5.35 -14.21
N THR A 356 1.51 -4.38 -14.05
CA THR A 356 1.31 -3.24 -13.14
C THR A 356 0.03 -2.47 -13.51
N ARG A 357 -0.14 -2.12 -14.79
CA ARG A 357 -1.35 -1.42 -15.27
C ARG A 357 -2.64 -2.22 -15.07
N LEU A 358 -2.58 -3.55 -15.21
CA LEU A 358 -3.72 -4.41 -14.95
C LEU A 358 -4.11 -4.37 -13.46
N LEU A 359 -3.12 -4.46 -12.57
CA LEU A 359 -3.35 -4.37 -11.12
C LEU A 359 -3.84 -2.98 -10.70
N GLU A 360 -3.32 -1.91 -11.31
CA GLU A 360 -3.82 -0.53 -11.11
C GLU A 360 -5.30 -0.43 -11.49
N ALA A 361 -5.70 -0.99 -12.63
CA ALA A 361 -7.10 -1.00 -13.05
C ALA A 361 -8.00 -1.80 -12.09
N VAL A 362 -7.54 -2.96 -11.61
CA VAL A 362 -8.26 -3.76 -10.60
C VAL A 362 -8.39 -2.98 -9.28
N PHE A 363 -7.31 -2.35 -8.82
CA PHE A 363 -7.32 -1.50 -7.63
C PHE A 363 -8.32 -0.34 -7.77
N LEU A 364 -8.30 0.38 -8.89
CA LEU A 364 -9.21 1.49 -9.16
C LEU A 364 -10.67 1.02 -9.15
N SER A 365 -10.99 -0.08 -9.82
CA SER A 365 -12.34 -0.65 -9.84
C SER A 365 -12.83 -1.03 -8.43
N ASN A 366 -11.98 -1.69 -7.65
CA ASN A 366 -12.32 -2.11 -6.29
C ASN A 366 -12.51 -0.90 -5.36
N GLU A 367 -11.59 0.06 -5.39
CA GLU A 367 -11.66 1.23 -4.50
C GLU A 367 -12.85 2.13 -4.85
N VAL A 368 -13.17 2.31 -6.14
CA VAL A 368 -14.38 3.06 -6.58
C VAL A 368 -15.65 2.35 -6.11
N THR A 369 -15.71 1.02 -6.23
CA THR A 369 -16.84 0.22 -5.75
C THR A 369 -17.00 0.32 -4.24
N ASN A 370 -15.91 0.23 -3.49
CA ASN A 370 -15.89 0.40 -2.04
C ASN A 370 -16.36 1.80 -1.62
N VAL A 371 -15.83 2.86 -2.24
CA VAL A 371 -16.25 4.24 -1.96
C VAL A 371 -17.75 4.43 -2.26
N LYS A 372 -18.23 3.93 -3.41
CA LYS A 372 -19.65 3.97 -3.76
C LYS A 372 -20.54 3.30 -2.71
N LEU A 373 -20.14 2.11 -2.25
CA LEU A 373 -20.86 1.36 -1.22
C LEU A 373 -20.91 2.14 0.10
N LEU A 374 -19.77 2.66 0.56
CA LEU A 374 -19.68 3.43 1.80
C LEU A 374 -20.52 4.71 1.74
N MET A 375 -20.47 5.44 0.62
CA MET A 375 -21.27 6.64 0.41
C MET A 375 -22.78 6.35 0.40
N THR A 376 -23.19 5.27 -0.28
CA THR A 376 -24.59 4.82 -0.30
C THR A 376 -25.05 4.47 1.10
N ARG A 377 -24.23 3.75 1.87
CA ARG A 377 -24.54 3.37 3.24
C ARG A 377 -24.64 4.56 4.19
N ALA A 378 -23.79 5.57 4.02
CA ALA A 378 -23.86 6.81 4.79
C ALA A 378 -25.19 7.55 4.54
N LEU A 379 -25.61 7.63 3.27
CA LEU A 379 -26.91 8.22 2.90
C LEU A 379 -28.09 7.42 3.46
N GLU A 380 -28.05 6.08 3.40
CA GLU A 380 -29.09 5.22 4.00
C GLU A 380 -29.22 5.46 5.51
N LEU A 381 -28.09 5.55 6.22
CA LEU A 381 -28.07 5.76 7.66
C LEU A 381 -28.65 7.13 8.02
N GLU A 382 -28.30 8.16 7.25
CA GLU A 382 -28.83 9.50 7.46
C GLU A 382 -30.34 9.56 7.15
N SER A 383 -30.79 8.89 6.09
CA SER A 383 -32.22 8.77 5.77
C SER A 383 -33.01 8.08 6.89
N GLN A 384 -32.45 7.04 7.51
CA GLN A 384 -33.05 6.37 8.67
C GLN A 384 -33.14 7.29 9.88
N ARG A 385 -32.15 8.15 10.13
CA ARG A 385 -32.21 9.15 11.21
C ARG A 385 -33.36 10.12 11.02
N TRP A 386 -33.60 10.57 9.79
CA TRP A 386 -34.75 11.42 9.48
C TRP A 386 -36.08 10.69 9.73
N ALA A 387 -36.19 9.44 9.29
CA ALA A 387 -37.40 8.63 9.49
C ALA A 387 -37.69 8.33 10.97
N GLN A 388 -36.66 8.27 11.81
CA GLN A 388 -36.75 8.06 13.26
C GLN A 388 -36.94 9.37 14.05
N ASP A 389 -37.14 10.50 13.37
CA ASP A 389 -37.31 11.83 13.98
C ASP A 389 -36.16 12.21 14.93
N VAL A 390 -34.93 11.83 14.58
CA VAL A 390 -33.74 12.21 15.35
C VAL A 390 -33.46 13.69 15.15
N ALA A 391 -33.24 14.43 16.24
CA ALA A 391 -32.88 15.84 16.17
C ALA A 391 -31.44 16.01 15.62
N PRO A 392 -31.21 16.96 14.70
CA PRO A 392 -29.87 17.23 14.21
C PRO A 392 -29.00 17.84 15.31
N GLN A 393 -27.70 17.62 15.21
CA GLN A 393 -26.75 18.24 16.13
C GLN A 393 -26.58 19.73 15.77
N SER A 394 -26.24 20.58 16.74
CA SER A 394 -25.87 21.98 16.47
C SER A 394 -24.36 22.16 16.71
N LEU A 395 -23.67 22.70 15.70
CA LEU A 395 -22.25 23.03 15.72
C LEU A 395 -22.14 24.52 15.41
N ASP A 396 -21.47 25.28 16.29
CA ASP A 396 -21.34 26.74 16.21
C ASP A 396 -22.70 27.46 16.03
N GLY A 397 -23.75 26.98 16.71
CA GLY A 397 -25.09 27.56 16.63
C GLY A 397 -25.82 27.28 15.30
N HIS A 398 -25.39 26.27 14.55
CA HIS A 398 -26.00 25.88 13.29
C HIS A 398 -26.29 24.38 13.25
N TYR A 399 -27.45 23.99 12.73
CA TYR A 399 -27.75 22.58 12.56
C TYR A 399 -26.80 21.90 11.58
N HIS A 400 -26.37 20.70 11.95
CA HIS A 400 -25.37 19.90 11.27
C HIS A 400 -25.87 18.48 11.06
N SER A 401 -25.47 17.92 9.91
CA SER A 401 -25.66 16.51 9.56
C SER A 401 -24.30 15.91 9.21
N GLU A 402 -24.02 14.75 9.82
CA GLU A 402 -22.75 14.03 9.66
C GLU A 402 -22.50 13.61 8.21
N LEU A 403 -23.56 13.49 7.39
CA LEU A 403 -23.50 13.02 6.02
C LEU A 403 -22.47 13.80 5.19
N ALA A 404 -22.43 15.14 5.29
CA ALA A 404 -21.46 15.91 4.53
C ALA A 404 -20.01 15.56 4.91
N ILE A 405 -19.73 15.42 6.21
CA ILE A 405 -18.40 15.09 6.72
C ILE A 405 -18.02 13.67 6.27
N ASP A 406 -18.89 12.71 6.50
CA ASP A 406 -18.68 11.30 6.18
C ASP A 406 -18.35 11.12 4.69
N ILE A 407 -19.16 11.71 3.80
CA ILE A 407 -18.94 11.61 2.35
C ILE A 407 -17.61 12.25 1.94
N ILE A 408 -17.30 13.46 2.45
CA ILE A 408 -16.03 14.13 2.13
C ILE A 408 -14.84 13.30 2.62
N GLN A 409 -14.95 12.70 3.80
CA GLN A 409 -13.91 11.86 4.38
C GLN A 409 -13.72 10.56 3.60
N ILE A 410 -14.80 9.87 3.22
CA ILE A 410 -14.76 8.66 2.39
C ILE A 410 -14.03 8.96 1.06
N LEU A 411 -14.41 10.04 0.38
CA LEU A 411 -13.78 10.47 -0.87
C LEU A 411 -12.29 10.78 -0.69
N SER A 412 -11.94 11.53 0.37
CA SER A 412 -10.56 11.92 0.65
C SER A 412 -9.67 10.70 0.96
N GLN A 413 -10.20 9.70 1.66
CA GLN A 413 -9.46 8.46 1.94
C GLN A 413 -9.25 7.62 0.70
N GLY A 414 -10.26 7.47 -0.16
CA GLY A 414 -10.14 6.77 -1.44
C GLY A 414 -9.10 7.42 -2.35
N GLN A 415 -9.14 8.76 -2.47
CA GLN A 415 -8.14 9.53 -3.22
C GLN A 415 -6.73 9.40 -2.62
N GLY A 416 -6.59 9.53 -1.30
CA GLY A 416 -5.31 9.45 -0.62
C GLY A 416 -4.61 8.10 -0.81
N LYS A 417 -5.36 6.98 -0.82
CA LYS A 417 -4.79 5.66 -1.14
C LYS A 417 -4.19 5.62 -2.54
N ALA A 418 -4.89 6.13 -3.54
CA ALA A 418 -4.41 6.15 -4.93
C ALA A 418 -3.20 7.07 -5.12
N GLU A 419 -3.21 8.26 -4.51
CA GLU A 419 -2.09 9.21 -4.55
C GLU A 419 -0.83 8.65 -3.88
N ASN A 420 -1.00 7.82 -2.85
CA ASN A 420 0.11 7.09 -2.23
C ASN A 420 0.75 6.07 -3.18
N LEU A 421 0.06 5.61 -4.23
CA LEU A 421 0.65 4.72 -5.23
C LEU A 421 1.43 5.54 -6.25
N THR A 422 0.73 6.35 -7.05
CA THR A 422 1.34 7.27 -8.03
C THR A 422 0.43 8.47 -8.26
N SER A 423 1.02 9.57 -8.75
CA SER A 423 0.23 10.76 -9.14
C SER A 423 -0.76 10.45 -10.27
N GLU A 424 -0.41 9.57 -11.21
CA GLU A 424 -1.28 9.19 -12.32
C GLU A 424 -2.53 8.42 -11.85
N VAL A 425 -2.34 7.40 -11.00
CA VAL A 425 -3.45 6.65 -10.40
C VAL A 425 -4.32 7.56 -9.52
N GLY A 426 -3.71 8.53 -8.82
CA GLY A 426 -4.42 9.58 -8.09
C GLY A 426 -5.32 10.44 -8.99
N VAL A 427 -4.84 10.86 -10.16
CA VAL A 427 -5.65 11.62 -11.12
C VAL A 427 -6.79 10.77 -11.70
N GLN A 428 -6.53 9.49 -12.01
CA GLN A 428 -7.53 8.57 -12.54
C GLN A 428 -8.65 8.33 -11.52
N ILE A 429 -8.31 8.00 -10.27
CA ILE A 429 -9.34 7.74 -9.24
C ILE A 429 -10.15 9.00 -8.96
N LYS A 430 -9.52 10.18 -8.98
CA LYS A 430 -10.20 11.45 -8.72
C LYS A 430 -11.36 11.65 -9.70
N GLN A 431 -11.15 11.38 -10.99
CA GLN A 431 -12.21 11.49 -12.00
C GLN A 431 -13.34 10.47 -11.78
N LEU A 432 -13.00 9.22 -11.46
CA LEU A 432 -13.99 8.17 -11.18
C LEU A 432 -14.83 8.50 -9.94
N LEU A 433 -14.20 8.98 -8.87
CA LEU A 433 -14.87 9.37 -7.63
C LEU A 433 -15.81 10.56 -7.82
N LEU A 434 -15.47 11.51 -8.69
CA LEU A 434 -16.38 12.61 -9.03
C LEU A 434 -17.66 12.14 -9.74
N MET A 435 -17.56 11.10 -10.59
CA MET A 435 -18.73 10.51 -11.22
C MET A 435 -19.63 9.80 -10.19
N GLU A 436 -19.05 9.04 -9.27
CA GLU A 436 -19.81 8.38 -8.20
C GLU A 436 -20.42 9.40 -7.22
N LEU A 437 -19.72 10.49 -6.92
CA LEU A 437 -20.27 11.59 -6.14
C LEU A 437 -21.46 12.24 -6.85
N ALA A 438 -21.38 12.50 -8.16
CA ALA A 438 -22.51 13.04 -8.91
C ALA A 438 -23.75 12.14 -8.84
N ALA A 439 -23.54 10.81 -8.94
CA ALA A 439 -24.61 9.82 -8.79
C ALA A 439 -25.20 9.84 -7.36
N LEU A 440 -24.34 9.91 -6.33
CA LEU A 440 -24.76 10.01 -4.95
C LEU A 440 -25.58 11.28 -4.69
N LEU A 441 -25.14 12.45 -5.15
CA LEU A 441 -25.85 13.71 -4.94
C LEU A 441 -27.25 13.69 -5.55
N ARG A 442 -27.44 13.02 -6.69
CA ARG A 442 -28.77 12.79 -7.26
C ARG A 442 -29.61 11.84 -6.42
N SER A 443 -29.01 10.79 -5.86
CA SER A 443 -29.70 9.89 -4.93
C SER A 443 -30.12 10.65 -3.67
N TYR A 444 -29.22 11.44 -3.10
CA TYR A 444 -29.45 12.26 -1.92
C TYR A 444 -30.59 13.25 -2.12
N GLN A 445 -30.61 13.97 -3.25
CA GLN A 445 -31.72 14.84 -3.61
C GLN A 445 -33.06 14.10 -3.62
N ARG A 446 -33.15 12.95 -4.31
CA ARG A 446 -34.40 12.17 -4.36
C ARG A 446 -34.84 11.67 -2.98
N THR A 447 -33.91 11.13 -2.19
CA THR A 447 -34.20 10.64 -0.84
C THR A 447 -34.67 11.78 0.07
N PHE A 448 -34.10 12.98 -0.08
CA PHE A 448 -34.53 14.17 0.64
C PHE A 448 -35.90 14.65 0.18
N ASP A 449 -36.17 14.69 -1.13
CA ASP A 449 -37.47 15.05 -1.69
C ASP A 449 -38.58 14.10 -1.16
N GLU A 450 -38.30 12.80 -1.07
CA GLU A 450 -39.22 11.84 -0.46
C GLU A 450 -39.47 12.10 1.04
N PHE A 451 -38.44 12.50 1.78
CA PHE A 451 -38.56 12.90 3.18
C PHE A 451 -39.42 14.16 3.33
N LEU A 452 -39.22 15.17 2.49
CA LEU A 452 -40.04 16.39 2.47
C LEU A 452 -41.53 16.07 2.29
N GLU A 453 -41.86 15.10 1.43
CA GLU A 453 -43.26 14.73 1.19
C GLU A 453 -43.89 13.90 2.31
N LYS A 454 -43.16 12.91 2.85
CA LYS A 454 -43.74 11.90 3.75
C LYS A 454 -43.69 12.29 5.24
N SER A 455 -42.80 13.20 5.64
CA SER A 455 -42.42 13.38 7.05
C SER A 455 -42.83 14.73 7.66
N LYS A 456 -43.77 15.46 7.04
CA LYS A 456 -44.22 16.81 7.46
C LYS A 456 -44.74 16.89 8.90
N LEU A 457 -45.14 15.77 9.49
CA LEU A 457 -45.70 15.68 10.85
C LEU A 457 -44.66 15.40 11.94
N LEU A 458 -43.40 15.17 11.58
CA LEU A 458 -42.33 14.86 12.54
C LEU A 458 -41.92 16.10 13.34
N ARG A 459 -41.55 15.92 14.61
CA ARG A 459 -41.24 17.03 15.53
C ARG A 459 -39.99 17.79 15.07
N ASN A 460 -38.97 17.06 14.61
CA ASN A 460 -37.70 17.63 14.19
C ASN A 460 -37.64 17.84 12.66
N TYR A 461 -38.79 17.81 11.97
CA TYR A 461 -38.87 17.98 10.51
C TYR A 461 -38.11 19.23 10.03
N ARG A 462 -38.48 20.41 10.54
CA ARG A 462 -37.88 21.69 10.13
C ARG A 462 -36.39 21.76 10.44
N ALA A 463 -35.98 21.28 11.61
CA ALA A 463 -34.58 21.24 12.01
C ALA A 463 -33.76 20.35 11.06
N ASN A 464 -34.27 19.17 10.70
CA ASN A 464 -33.63 18.27 9.74
C ASN A 464 -33.57 18.87 8.33
N VAL A 465 -34.59 19.62 7.89
CA VAL A 465 -34.54 20.36 6.63
C VAL A 465 -33.41 21.41 6.63
N ILE A 466 -33.28 22.18 7.71
CA ILE A 466 -32.21 23.18 7.87
C ILE A 466 -30.82 22.50 7.87
N ALA A 467 -30.65 21.39 8.58
CA ALA A 467 -29.39 20.64 8.61
C ALA A 467 -28.95 20.19 7.20
N ASN A 468 -29.88 19.66 6.40
CA ASN A 468 -29.62 19.21 5.03
C ASN A 468 -29.32 20.38 4.08
N ILE A 469 -29.96 21.55 4.26
CA ILE A 469 -29.58 22.77 3.52
C ILE A 469 -28.15 23.18 3.88
N ASN A 470 -27.79 23.15 5.17
CA ASN A 470 -26.46 23.50 5.65
C ASN A 470 -25.33 22.60 5.09
N ASN A 471 -25.64 21.34 4.74
CA ASN A 471 -24.72 20.42 4.06
C ASN A 471 -24.26 20.93 2.70
N CYS A 472 -25.11 21.67 1.97
CA CYS A 472 -24.79 22.18 0.63
C CYS A 472 -23.55 23.08 0.65
N LEU A 473 -23.37 23.88 1.71
CA LEU A 473 -22.18 24.71 1.87
C LEU A 473 -20.93 23.83 2.09
N SER A 474 -21.05 22.81 2.94
CA SER A 474 -19.92 21.91 3.26
C SER A 474 -19.39 21.20 2.01
N PHE A 475 -20.31 20.71 1.16
CA PHE A 475 -19.96 20.13 -0.15
C PHE A 475 -19.33 21.17 -1.08
N GLY A 476 -19.95 22.34 -1.23
CA GLY A 476 -19.45 23.41 -2.10
C GLY A 476 -18.01 23.83 -1.75
N THR A 477 -17.79 24.20 -0.48
CA THR A 477 -16.48 24.62 0.02
C THR A 477 -15.42 23.52 -0.13
N SER A 478 -15.77 22.26 0.18
CA SER A 478 -14.81 21.16 0.10
C SER A 478 -14.46 20.78 -1.33
N MET A 479 -15.42 20.78 -2.24
CA MET A 479 -15.18 20.49 -3.65
C MET A 479 -14.37 21.59 -4.34
N GLU A 480 -14.57 22.85 -3.95
CA GLU A 480 -13.77 23.98 -4.44
C GLU A 480 -12.34 23.96 -3.88
N GLN A 481 -12.19 23.85 -2.55
CA GLN A 481 -10.90 24.01 -1.88
C GLN A 481 -10.01 22.75 -1.93
N LYS A 482 -10.58 21.57 -1.66
CA LYS A 482 -9.81 20.32 -1.56
C LYS A 482 -9.70 19.62 -2.90
N TRP A 483 -10.78 19.59 -3.67
CA TRP A 483 -10.82 18.90 -4.96
C TRP A 483 -10.43 19.79 -6.14
N GLN A 484 -10.32 21.12 -5.94
CA GLN A 484 -9.86 22.09 -6.95
C GLN A 484 -10.57 21.92 -8.30
N ILE A 485 -11.88 21.66 -8.25
CA ILE A 485 -12.68 21.41 -9.45
C ILE A 485 -12.88 22.75 -10.18
N PRO A 486 -12.70 22.81 -11.52
CA PRO A 486 -13.02 24.00 -12.29
C PRO A 486 -14.47 24.44 -12.07
N GLN A 487 -14.69 25.76 -11.97
CA GLN A 487 -15.99 26.33 -11.60
C GLN A 487 -17.17 25.84 -12.45
N GLU A 488 -16.98 25.65 -13.76
CA GLU A 488 -18.04 25.13 -14.64
C GLU A 488 -18.41 23.67 -14.31
N SER A 489 -17.42 22.78 -14.15
CA SER A 489 -17.65 21.39 -13.75
C SER A 489 -18.21 21.27 -12.34
N LEU A 490 -17.78 22.14 -11.42
CA LEU A 490 -18.28 22.23 -10.06
C LEU A 490 -19.77 22.59 -10.05
N ARG A 491 -20.19 23.55 -10.88
CA ARG A 491 -21.60 23.93 -11.00
C ARG A 491 -22.47 22.73 -11.40
N HIS A 492 -22.05 21.98 -12.41
CA HIS A 492 -22.77 20.79 -12.87
C HIS A 492 -22.82 19.67 -11.83
N LEU A 493 -21.72 19.44 -11.11
CA LEU A 493 -21.68 18.45 -10.03
C LEU A 493 -22.66 18.79 -8.89
N LEU A 494 -22.77 20.08 -8.55
CA LEU A 494 -23.59 20.56 -7.44
C LEU A 494 -25.04 20.92 -7.83
N ASP A 495 -25.44 20.73 -9.10
CA ASP A 495 -26.82 21.00 -9.54
C ASP A 495 -27.89 20.31 -8.66
N PRO A 496 -27.76 19.01 -8.30
CA PRO A 496 -28.75 18.35 -7.43
C PRO A 496 -28.85 18.98 -6.03
N LEU A 497 -27.76 19.59 -5.54
CA LEU A 497 -27.77 20.29 -4.26
C LEU A 497 -28.47 21.65 -4.36
N LYS A 498 -28.50 22.28 -5.53
CA LYS A 498 -29.29 23.51 -5.74
C LYS A 498 -30.78 23.20 -5.65
N ASP A 499 -31.21 22.10 -6.26
CA ASP A 499 -32.60 21.64 -6.23
C ASP A 499 -33.02 21.21 -4.82
N LEU A 500 -32.18 20.40 -4.15
CA LEU A 500 -32.38 20.02 -2.74
C LEU A 500 -32.58 21.25 -1.84
N ARG A 501 -31.73 22.26 -2.03
CA ARG A 501 -31.83 23.51 -1.28
C ARG A 501 -33.11 24.30 -1.63
N ALA A 502 -33.49 24.36 -2.90
CA ALA A 502 -34.71 25.06 -3.33
C ALA A 502 -35.94 24.41 -2.70
N HIS A 503 -36.08 23.07 -2.81
CA HIS A 503 -37.18 22.33 -2.20
C HIS A 503 -37.20 22.47 -0.67
N GLY A 504 -36.03 22.47 -0.02
CA GLY A 504 -35.91 22.72 1.41
C GLY A 504 -36.41 24.11 1.81
N PHE A 505 -36.02 25.16 1.09
CA PHE A 505 -36.52 26.51 1.35
C PHE A 505 -38.02 26.65 1.11
N ASP A 506 -38.53 26.07 0.02
CA ASP A 506 -39.95 26.07 -0.28
C ASP A 506 -40.73 25.39 0.85
N ALA A 507 -40.27 24.25 1.35
CA ALA A 507 -40.89 23.54 2.47
C ALA A 507 -40.85 24.34 3.78
N LEU A 508 -39.77 25.08 4.05
CA LEU A 508 -39.67 25.93 5.25
C LEU A 508 -40.59 27.15 5.15
N LEU A 509 -40.65 27.83 4.00
CA LEU A 509 -41.36 29.09 3.80
C LEU A 509 -42.84 28.93 3.46
N GLN A 510 -43.28 27.74 3.02
CA GLN A 510 -44.66 27.48 2.61
C GLN A 510 -45.70 27.88 3.67
N GLY A 511 -45.41 27.61 4.95
CA GLY A 511 -46.28 27.98 6.07
C GLY A 511 -46.44 29.50 6.20
N LEU A 512 -45.31 30.21 6.27
CA LEU A 512 -45.27 31.68 6.34
C LEU A 512 -45.97 32.30 5.12
N PHE A 513 -45.72 31.82 3.90
CA PHE A 513 -46.39 32.35 2.71
C PHE A 513 -47.90 32.10 2.71
N ALA A 514 -48.37 31.00 3.29
CA ALA A 514 -49.81 30.76 3.46
C ALA A 514 -50.45 31.78 4.41
N GLU A 515 -49.77 32.14 5.49
CA GLU A 515 -50.21 33.16 6.47
C GLU A 515 -50.14 34.59 5.91
N LEU A 516 -49.10 34.89 5.12
CA LEU A 516 -48.93 36.22 4.51
C LEU A 516 -49.92 36.48 3.35
N LYS A 517 -50.34 35.45 2.62
CA LYS A 517 -51.24 35.58 1.45
C LYS A 517 -52.55 36.33 1.74
N PRO A 518 -53.32 36.06 2.81
CA PRO A 518 -54.50 36.85 3.15
C PRO A 518 -54.15 38.29 3.55
N LEU A 519 -53.02 38.51 4.24
CA LEU A 519 -52.57 39.86 4.63
C LEU A 519 -52.23 40.72 3.40
N PHE A 520 -51.58 40.15 2.39
CA PHE A 520 -51.36 40.86 1.12
C PHE A 520 -52.65 41.13 0.35
N LYS A 521 -53.63 40.21 0.40
CA LYS A 521 -54.96 40.46 -0.19
C LYS A 521 -55.69 41.60 0.51
N LYS A 522 -55.48 41.79 1.81
CA LYS A 522 -56.10 42.87 2.61
C LYS A 522 -55.82 44.25 2.01
N PHE A 523 -54.62 44.53 1.46
CA PHE A 523 -54.34 45.78 0.75
C PHE A 523 -55.31 46.05 -0.41
N THR A 524 -55.59 45.03 -1.22
CA THR A 524 -56.51 45.17 -2.36
C THR A 524 -57.97 45.27 -1.91
N GLN A 525 -58.35 44.53 -0.87
CA GLN A 525 -59.71 44.51 -0.33
C GLN A 525 -60.08 45.83 0.37
N THR A 526 -59.13 46.43 1.09
CA THR A 526 -59.33 47.71 1.77
C THR A 526 -59.05 48.91 0.86
N ARG A 527 -58.74 48.69 -0.43
CA ARG A 527 -58.33 49.74 -1.38
C ARG A 527 -57.23 50.63 -0.82
N TRP A 528 -56.26 50.04 -0.13
CA TRP A 528 -55.15 50.76 0.49
C TRP A 528 -55.58 51.80 1.54
N ALA A 529 -56.71 51.58 2.24
CA ALA A 529 -57.19 52.51 3.26
C ALA A 529 -56.29 52.57 4.50
N THR A 530 -55.74 51.44 4.96
CA THR A 530 -54.83 51.36 6.12
C THR A 530 -53.56 50.55 5.81
N PRO A 531 -52.67 51.09 4.95
CA PRO A 531 -51.51 50.37 4.46
C PRO A 531 -50.43 50.16 5.55
N VAL A 532 -50.33 51.07 6.52
CA VAL A 532 -49.35 50.97 7.62
C VAL A 532 -49.72 49.85 8.58
N GLU A 533 -50.97 49.80 9.04
CA GLU A 533 -51.46 48.74 9.94
C GLU A 533 -51.34 47.35 9.30
N THR A 534 -51.67 47.23 8.01
CA THR A 534 -51.54 45.97 7.27
C THR A 534 -50.07 45.57 7.10
N LEU A 535 -49.16 46.54 6.93
CA LEU A 535 -47.72 46.30 6.88
C LEU A 535 -47.15 45.88 8.24
N GLU A 536 -47.58 46.52 9.33
CA GLU A 536 -47.18 46.14 10.69
C GLU A 536 -47.61 44.71 11.04
N GLU A 537 -48.81 44.31 10.62
CA GLU A 537 -49.32 42.93 10.77
C GLU A 537 -48.44 41.92 10.00
N ILE A 538 -48.02 42.26 8.78
CA ILE A 538 -47.07 41.45 7.99
C ILE A 538 -45.71 41.35 8.68
N ILE A 539 -45.15 42.48 9.14
CA ILE A 539 -43.86 42.51 9.83
C ILE A 539 -43.92 41.66 11.10
N SER A 540 -44.96 41.79 11.91
CA SER A 540 -45.14 40.99 13.11
C SER A 540 -45.24 39.49 12.82
N THR A 541 -45.93 39.10 11.73
CA THR A 541 -46.05 37.69 11.31
C THR A 541 -44.69 37.12 10.88
N VAL A 542 -43.90 37.91 10.16
CA VAL A 542 -42.54 37.54 9.76
C VAL A 542 -41.62 37.45 10.99
N ASP A 543 -41.65 38.43 11.88
CA ASP A 543 -40.79 38.51 13.07
C ASP A 543 -40.97 37.31 14.00
N VAL A 544 -42.19 36.81 14.16
CA VAL A 544 -42.48 35.59 14.94
C VAL A 544 -41.84 34.35 14.32
N SER A 545 -41.69 34.32 12.99
CA SER A 545 -41.11 33.19 12.26
C SER A 545 -39.58 33.25 12.16
N LEU A 546 -38.96 34.43 12.26
CA LEU A 546 -37.50 34.61 12.09
C LEU A 546 -36.60 33.75 13.01
N PRO A 547 -36.92 33.52 14.30
CA PRO A 547 -36.06 32.74 15.20
C PRO A 547 -35.80 31.32 14.71
N GLU A 548 -36.72 30.69 14.00
CA GLU A 548 -36.53 29.31 13.53
C GLU A 548 -35.42 29.20 12.48
N PHE A 549 -35.14 30.30 11.77
CA PHE A 549 -34.06 30.35 10.81
C PHE A 549 -32.72 30.55 11.50
N SER A 550 -32.63 30.81 12.83
CA SER A 550 -31.41 31.04 13.65
C SER A 550 -30.36 29.91 13.67
N GLU A 551 -30.69 28.76 13.08
CA GLU A 551 -29.76 27.62 12.96
C GLU A 551 -29.31 27.35 11.50
N LEU A 552 -29.78 28.14 10.53
CA LEU A 552 -29.33 28.10 9.14
C LEU A 552 -28.00 28.83 8.97
N LYS A 553 -27.04 28.31 8.19
CA LYS A 553 -25.74 28.97 7.99
C LYS A 553 -25.89 30.38 7.43
N ASP A 554 -25.02 31.30 7.86
CA ASP A 554 -25.09 32.73 7.51
C ASP A 554 -25.18 33.00 6.00
N CYS A 555 -24.44 32.26 5.19
CA CYS A 555 -24.46 32.41 3.72
C CYS A 555 -25.82 32.11 3.08
N PHE A 556 -26.71 31.42 3.80
CA PHE A 556 -28.07 31.09 3.39
C PHE A 556 -29.12 32.01 4.04
N ARG A 557 -28.75 32.79 5.07
CA ARG A 557 -29.58 33.88 5.61
C ARG A 557 -29.38 35.19 4.87
N GLU A 558 -28.13 35.45 4.48
CA GLU A 558 -27.78 36.72 3.88
C GLU A 558 -28.34 36.80 2.46
N VAL A 559 -29.32 37.67 2.26
CA VAL A 559 -29.59 38.21 0.93
C VAL A 559 -28.33 38.93 0.53
N ARG A 560 -27.53 38.32 -0.37
CA ARG A 560 -26.39 38.99 -1.04
C ARG A 560 -26.86 40.39 -1.37
N LYS A 561 -26.34 41.41 -0.67
CA LYS A 561 -26.56 42.81 -1.04
C LYS A 561 -26.18 42.88 -2.51
N LEU A 562 -27.19 42.98 -3.40
CA LEU A 562 -26.99 43.45 -4.75
C LEU A 562 -26.09 44.67 -4.60
N ARG A 563 -24.90 44.64 -5.23
CA ARG A 563 -23.93 45.72 -5.19
C ARG A 563 -24.64 47.04 -5.46
N SER A 564 -25.07 47.73 -4.42
CA SER A 564 -25.28 49.16 -4.43
C SER A 564 -23.87 49.73 -4.44
N GLY A 565 -23.34 49.96 -5.64
CA GLY A 565 -22.14 50.74 -5.83
C GLY A 565 -22.31 52.11 -5.16
N PRO A 566 -21.25 52.70 -4.61
CA PRO A 566 -21.35 53.96 -3.90
C PRO A 566 -21.59 55.06 -4.94
N GLY A 567 -22.80 55.61 -4.99
CA GLY A 567 -23.15 56.61 -5.99
C GLY A 567 -24.53 57.21 -5.82
N GLN A 568 -24.62 58.18 -4.90
CA GLN A 568 -25.64 59.22 -4.81
C GLN A 568 -27.05 58.81 -4.37
N GLY A 569 -27.32 59.10 -3.10
CA GLY A 569 -28.65 59.42 -2.64
C GLY A 569 -29.19 60.65 -3.39
N GLY A 570 -30.46 60.59 -3.73
CA GLY A 570 -31.16 61.68 -4.38
C GLY A 570 -32.58 61.26 -4.70
N TRP A 571 -33.48 61.40 -3.72
CA TRP A 571 -34.90 61.49 -3.99
C TRP A 571 -35.13 62.63 -4.99
N ARG A 572 -35.36 62.30 -6.26
CA ARG A 572 -35.94 63.23 -7.23
C ARG A 572 -37.29 62.70 -7.65
N SER A 573 -38.30 63.36 -7.11
CA SER A 573 -39.64 63.48 -7.66
C SER A 573 -39.57 63.73 -9.16
N LEU A 574 -40.24 62.89 -9.95
CA LEU A 574 -40.66 63.21 -11.30
C LEU A 574 -42.09 62.72 -11.48
N ASN A 575 -43.00 63.61 -11.11
CA ASN A 575 -44.36 63.63 -11.59
C ASN A 575 -44.33 64.12 -13.06
N THR A 576 -45.31 63.66 -13.86
CA THR A 576 -45.87 64.30 -15.07
C THR A 576 -44.97 64.55 -16.29
N HIS A 577 -45.13 63.77 -17.38
CA HIS A 577 -46.00 64.07 -18.54
C HIS A 577 -45.57 63.31 -19.82
N ALA A 578 -46.56 62.64 -20.44
CA ALA A 578 -46.87 62.55 -21.87
C ALA A 578 -45.75 62.36 -22.92
N ASN A 579 -45.76 61.21 -23.60
CA ASN A 579 -46.42 61.08 -24.90
C ASN A 579 -46.82 59.61 -25.16
#